data_AF-A0A2E6BEI3-F1
#
_entry.id   AF-A0A2E6BEI3-F1
#
_cell.length_a   1.000
_cell.length_b   1.000
_cell.length_c   1.000
_cell.angle_alpha   90.00
_cell.angle_beta   90.00
_cell.angle_gamma   90.00
#
_symmetry.space_group_name_H-M   'P 1'
#
loop_
_entity.id
_entity.type
_entity.pdbx_description
1 polymer ?
#
loop_
_entity_poly.entity_id
_entity_poly.type
_entity_poly.pdbx_seq_one_letter_code
_entity_poly.pdbx_strand_id
1 'polypeptide(L)'
;MVEKSYVEYTHPRQISLWLVQFELETILKIIELSCCPFGDDRADIYGDALALDGLGMVYEVNLHFGVTKQEAEAVMSLAGPGRIVMAKGCYSYIPGAGGGITLHNPEFSAIDSDASQSDLNYVFMKNRWIEKN
;
A
#
# COMPACT_ATOMS: atom_id res chain seq x y z
N MET A 1 9.83 25.09 -30.88
CA MET A 1 8.53 24.55 -30.43
C MET A 1 8.72 23.06 -30.29
N VAL A 2 8.68 22.53 -29.07
CA VAL A 2 8.82 21.09 -28.83
C VAL A 2 7.42 20.54 -28.66
N GLU A 3 6.96 19.78 -29.65
CA GLU A 3 5.71 19.00 -29.55
C GLU A 3 5.89 17.96 -28.45
N LYS A 4 5.12 18.12 -27.36
CA LYS A 4 4.96 17.05 -26.36
C LYS A 4 3.98 16.04 -26.95
N SER A 5 4.50 14.91 -27.41
CA SER A 5 3.68 13.74 -27.75
C SER A 5 3.03 13.21 -26.46
N TYR A 6 1.72 13.41 -26.33
CA TYR A 6 0.91 12.76 -25.31
C TYR A 6 0.72 11.30 -25.72
N VAL A 7 1.20 10.37 -24.89
CA VAL A 7 0.86 8.95 -25.03
C VAL A 7 -0.46 8.74 -24.30
N GLU A 8 -1.56 8.66 -25.03
CA GLU A 8 -2.84 8.20 -24.49
C GLU A 8 -2.73 6.71 -24.18
N TYR A 9 -2.52 6.39 -22.90
CA TYR A 9 -2.67 5.03 -22.40
C TYR A 9 -4.16 4.71 -22.29
N THR A 10 -4.72 4.13 -23.35
CA THR A 10 -6.04 3.48 -23.31
C THR A 10 -5.90 2.15 -22.57
N HIS A 11 -5.88 2.18 -21.24
CA HIS A 11 -6.05 0.95 -20.48
C HIS A 11 -7.48 0.42 -20.71
N PRO A 12 -7.66 -0.83 -21.17
CA PRO A 12 -8.98 -1.44 -21.15
C PRO A 12 -9.51 -1.35 -19.71
N ARG A 13 -10.81 -1.04 -19.53
CA ARG A 13 -11.44 -1.01 -18.20
C ARG A 13 -11.16 -2.34 -17.50
N GLN A 14 -10.17 -2.35 -16.63
CA GLN A 14 -9.81 -3.53 -15.87
C GLN A 14 -10.90 -3.67 -14.83
N ILE A 15 -11.87 -4.56 -15.09
CA ILE A 15 -12.87 -4.95 -14.11
C ILE A 15 -12.13 -5.84 -13.12
N SER A 16 -11.59 -5.22 -12.08
CA SER A 16 -10.93 -5.95 -10.99
C SER A 16 -12.00 -6.67 -10.17
N LEU A 17 -12.21 -7.95 -10.49
CA LEU A 17 -12.98 -8.86 -9.64
C LEU A 17 -12.09 -9.24 -8.46
N TRP A 18 -12.15 -8.44 -7.40
CA TRP A 18 -11.57 -8.84 -6.13
C TRP A 18 -12.42 -9.97 -5.55
N LEU A 19 -11.80 -11.08 -5.14
CA LEU A 19 -12.47 -12.04 -4.25
C LEU A 19 -12.66 -11.35 -2.90
N VAL A 20 -13.78 -10.64 -2.72
CA VAL A 20 -14.07 -9.71 -1.60
C VAL A 20 -14.32 -10.41 -0.26
N GLN A 21 -13.70 -11.57 0.02
CA GLN A 21 -14.08 -12.41 1.15
C GLN A 21 -13.15 -12.33 2.37
N PHE A 22 -11.99 -11.66 2.28
CA PHE A 22 -11.03 -11.60 3.38
C PHE A 22 -10.57 -10.18 3.69
N GLU A 23 -10.72 -9.78 4.95
CA GLU A 23 -10.20 -8.54 5.51
C GLU A 23 -8.85 -8.79 6.20
N LEU A 24 -7.96 -7.80 6.12
CA LEU A 24 -6.71 -7.74 6.85
C LEU A 24 -6.68 -6.42 7.63
N GLU A 25 -6.47 -6.51 8.93
CA GLU A 25 -6.16 -5.39 9.80
C GLU A 25 -4.76 -5.62 10.38
N THR A 26 -3.83 -4.71 10.10
CA THR A 26 -2.41 -4.91 10.39
C THR A 26 -1.69 -3.58 10.56
N ILE A 27 -0.50 -3.63 11.17
CA ILE A 27 0.47 -2.54 11.11
C ILE A 27 1.25 -2.66 9.80
N LEU A 28 1.40 -1.56 9.09
CA LEU A 28 2.21 -1.44 7.89
C LEU A 28 3.35 -0.47 8.09
N LYS A 29 4.53 -0.80 7.55
CA LYS A 29 5.59 0.15 7.24
C LYS A 29 5.60 0.39 5.74
N ILE A 30 5.29 1.61 5.34
CA ILE A 30 5.24 2.00 3.93
C ILE A 30 6.66 2.12 3.39
N ILE A 31 6.95 1.41 2.30
CA ILE A 31 8.22 1.51 1.59
C ILE A 31 8.10 2.57 0.51
N GLU A 32 7.06 2.48 -0.31
CA GLU A 32 6.80 3.40 -1.41
C GLU A 32 5.29 3.55 -1.62
N LEU A 33 4.86 4.76 -2.00
CA LEU A 33 3.53 5.01 -2.56
C LEU A 33 3.70 5.86 -3.82
N SER A 34 2.95 5.50 -4.85
CA SER A 34 2.85 6.19 -6.12
C SER A 34 1.39 6.53 -6.40
N CYS A 35 1.13 7.76 -6.83
CA CYS A 35 -0.20 8.25 -7.18
C CYS A 35 -0.29 8.47 -8.68
N CYS A 36 -1.22 7.77 -9.33
CA CYS A 36 -1.49 7.85 -10.75
C CYS A 36 -2.86 8.52 -10.97
N PRO A 37 -2.91 9.78 -11.42
CA PRO A 37 -4.18 10.44 -11.69
C PRO A 37 -4.94 9.74 -12.83
N PHE A 38 -6.23 9.48 -12.63
CA PHE A 38 -7.11 8.85 -13.61
C PHE A 38 -8.38 9.69 -13.78
N GLY A 39 -8.55 10.27 -14.97
CA GLY A 39 -9.66 11.17 -15.28
C GLY A 39 -9.59 12.52 -14.53
N ASP A 40 -10.74 13.17 -14.41
CA ASP A 40 -10.80 14.56 -13.95
C ASP A 40 -10.67 14.71 -12.43
N ASP A 41 -11.15 13.74 -11.64
CA ASP A 41 -11.24 13.87 -10.17
C ASP A 41 -10.81 12.62 -9.37
N ARG A 42 -10.28 11.60 -10.04
CA ARG A 42 -9.82 10.37 -9.37
C ARG A 42 -8.32 10.16 -9.54
N ALA A 43 -7.77 9.37 -8.63
CA ALA A 43 -6.43 8.85 -8.70
C ALA A 43 -6.39 7.43 -8.15
N ASP A 44 -5.58 6.58 -8.77
CA ASP A 44 -5.24 5.28 -8.23
C ASP A 44 -3.89 5.39 -7.51
N ILE A 45 -3.82 4.82 -6.32
CA ILE A 45 -2.61 4.74 -5.53
C ILE A 45 -2.13 3.29 -5.53
N TYR A 46 -0.85 3.14 -5.84
CA TYR A 46 -0.11 1.88 -5.79
C TYR A 46 1.02 2.03 -4.80
N GLY A 47 1.44 0.93 -4.18
CA GLY A 47 2.67 0.97 -3.42
C GLY A 47 3.06 -0.34 -2.80
N ASP A 48 4.18 -0.28 -2.09
CA ASP A 48 4.79 -1.42 -1.43
C ASP A 48 4.93 -1.12 0.05
N ALA A 49 4.59 -2.10 0.87
CA ALA A 49 4.69 -2.02 2.31
C ALA A 49 5.18 -3.34 2.91
N LEU A 50 5.64 -3.24 4.15
CA LEU A 50 5.87 -4.39 5.02
C LEU A 50 4.71 -4.47 6.01
N ALA A 51 4.09 -5.64 6.14
CA ALA A 51 3.05 -5.91 7.12
C ALA A 51 3.62 -6.71 8.30
N LEU A 52 3.09 -6.46 9.50
CA LEU A 52 3.43 -7.15 10.74
C LEU A 52 2.26 -8.05 11.18
N ASP A 53 2.47 -9.37 11.28
CA ASP A 53 1.45 -10.26 11.82
C ASP A 53 1.41 -10.30 13.36
N GLY A 54 0.39 -10.99 13.90
CA GLY A 54 0.22 -11.18 15.34
C GLY A 54 1.29 -12.06 16.02
N LEU A 55 2.18 -12.69 15.25
CA LEU A 55 3.33 -13.46 15.74
C LEU A 55 4.63 -12.66 15.67
N GLY A 56 4.58 -11.42 15.19
CA GLY A 56 5.74 -10.55 15.04
C GLY A 56 6.52 -10.78 13.75
N MET A 57 6.00 -11.55 12.80
CA MET A 57 6.62 -11.79 11.49
C MET A 57 6.34 -10.63 10.54
N VAL A 58 7.32 -10.32 9.69
CA VAL A 58 7.23 -9.22 8.73
C VAL A 58 7.28 -9.77 7.31
N TYR A 59 6.27 -9.43 6.50
CA TYR A 59 6.12 -9.89 5.12
C TYR A 59 5.78 -8.72 4.18
N GLU A 60 6.04 -8.91 2.88
CA GLU A 60 5.73 -7.90 1.86
C GLU A 60 4.25 -7.92 1.50
N VAL A 61 3.68 -6.73 1.34
CA VAL A 61 2.32 -6.52 0.87
C VAL A 61 2.30 -5.37 -0.14
N ASN A 62 1.63 -5.57 -1.27
CA ASN A 62 1.35 -4.50 -2.21
C ASN A 62 0.07 -3.77 -1.80
N LEU A 63 -0.02 -2.48 -2.12
CA LEU A 63 -1.19 -1.64 -1.87
C LEU A 63 -1.80 -1.24 -3.20
N HIS A 64 -3.13 -1.29 -3.29
CA HIS A 64 -3.85 -0.82 -4.46
C HIS A 64 -5.22 -0.26 -4.09
N PHE A 65 -5.46 1.02 -4.37
CA PHE A 65 -6.73 1.64 -4.03
C PHE A 65 -7.00 2.92 -4.81
N GLY A 66 -8.27 3.21 -5.02
CA GLY A 66 -8.72 4.43 -5.67
C GLY A 66 -9.13 5.49 -4.64
N VAL A 67 -8.78 6.75 -4.90
CA VAL A 67 -9.14 7.93 -4.09
C VAL A 67 -9.57 9.08 -4.99
N THR A 68 -10.21 10.10 -4.40
CA THR A 68 -10.32 11.41 -5.06
C THR A 68 -8.97 12.12 -5.08
N LYS A 69 -8.76 13.06 -6.01
CA LYS A 69 -7.52 13.86 -6.05
C LYS A 69 -7.28 14.64 -4.76
N GLN A 70 -8.36 15.09 -4.11
CA GLN A 70 -8.27 15.79 -2.83
C GLN A 70 -7.84 14.87 -1.68
N GLU A 71 -8.34 13.62 -1.66
CA GLU A 71 -7.94 12.63 -0.66
C GLU A 71 -6.50 12.15 -0.85
N ALA A 72 -5.99 12.13 -2.09
CA ALA A 72 -4.65 11.65 -2.39
C ALA A 72 -3.57 12.39 -1.56
N GLU A 73 -3.65 13.72 -1.42
CA GLU A 73 -2.70 14.48 -0.62
C GLU A 73 -2.74 14.08 0.87
N ALA A 74 -3.95 13.87 1.41
CA ALA A 74 -4.13 13.44 2.79
C ALA A 74 -3.55 12.04 3.03
N VAL A 75 -3.80 11.10 2.12
CA VAL A 75 -3.22 9.75 2.17
C VAL A 75 -1.70 9.81 2.11
N MET A 76 -1.13 10.56 1.15
CA MET A 76 0.32 10.66 1.00
C MET A 76 1.00 11.34 2.21
N SER A 77 0.29 12.23 2.90
CA SER A 77 0.77 12.84 4.15
C SER A 77 0.78 11.84 5.32
N LEU A 78 -0.30 11.07 5.48
CA LEU A 78 -0.49 10.11 6.57
C LEU A 78 0.36 8.85 6.39
N ALA A 79 0.31 8.26 5.21
CA ALA A 79 0.89 6.97 4.85
C ALA A 79 2.04 7.11 3.84
N GLY A 80 2.75 8.25 3.82
CA GLY A 80 3.90 8.43 2.93
C GLY A 80 5.05 7.46 3.19
N PRO A 81 6.06 7.40 2.29
CA PRO A 81 7.22 6.53 2.44
C PRO A 81 7.90 6.66 3.82
N GLY A 82 8.22 5.52 4.43
CA GLY A 82 8.84 5.41 5.75
C GLY A 82 7.89 5.54 6.93
N ARG A 83 6.61 5.90 6.71
CA ARG A 83 5.61 5.96 7.78
C ARG A 83 5.19 4.56 8.22
N ILE A 84 4.89 4.45 9.51
CA ILE A 84 4.27 3.26 10.10
C ILE A 84 2.83 3.63 10.45
N VAL A 85 1.87 2.87 9.91
CA VAL A 85 0.44 3.13 10.03
C VAL A 85 -0.30 1.85 10.39
N MET A 86 -1.45 1.98 11.04
CA MET A 86 -2.45 0.92 11.05
C MET A 86 -3.19 0.96 9.72
N ALA A 87 -3.47 -0.21 9.15
CA ALA A 87 -4.22 -0.33 7.92
C ALA A 87 -5.28 -1.43 8.05
N LYS A 88 -6.48 -1.15 7.56
CA LYS A 88 -7.56 -2.13 7.43
C LYS A 88 -8.09 -2.14 6.01
N GLY A 89 -8.15 -3.30 5.36
CA GLY A 89 -8.67 -3.40 4.00
C GLY A 89 -8.98 -4.83 3.57
N CYS A 90 -9.58 -4.98 2.39
CA CYS A 90 -9.76 -6.30 1.78
C CYS A 90 -8.43 -6.75 1.18
N TYR A 91 -8.07 -8.03 1.24
CA TYR A 91 -6.85 -8.50 0.59
C TYR A 91 -7.10 -9.63 -0.40
N SER A 92 -6.20 -9.75 -1.37
CA SER A 92 -6.09 -10.91 -2.26
C SER A 92 -4.72 -11.55 -2.10
N TYR A 93 -4.65 -12.87 -2.24
CA TYR A 93 -3.40 -13.60 -2.28
C TYR A 93 -3.29 -14.36 -3.61
N ILE A 94 -2.22 -14.10 -4.35
CA ILE A 94 -1.87 -14.85 -5.56
C ILE A 94 -0.62 -15.68 -5.24
N PRO A 95 -0.66 -17.02 -5.28
CA PRO A 95 0.52 -17.84 -5.06
C PRO A 95 1.44 -17.85 -6.29
N GLY A 96 2.77 -17.94 -6.08
CA GLY A 96 3.76 -18.16 -7.13
C GLY A 96 4.81 -17.05 -7.25
N ALA A 97 5.76 -17.22 -8.19
CA ALA A 97 6.98 -16.40 -8.31
C ALA A 97 6.78 -14.93 -8.77
N GLY A 98 5.54 -14.48 -8.89
CA GLY A 98 5.18 -13.08 -9.14
C GLY A 98 3.84 -12.71 -8.51
N GLY A 99 3.36 -13.55 -7.59
CA GLY A 99 2.17 -13.28 -6.80
C GLY A 99 2.57 -12.87 -5.38
N GLY A 100 1.60 -12.35 -4.63
CA GLY A 100 1.83 -11.87 -3.28
C GLY A 100 0.50 -11.54 -2.61
N ILE A 101 0.60 -10.90 -1.45
CA ILE A 101 -0.55 -10.32 -0.78
C ILE A 101 -0.71 -8.91 -1.32
N THR A 102 -1.92 -8.55 -1.76
CA THR A 102 -2.28 -7.18 -2.12
C THR A 102 -3.43 -6.73 -1.25
N LEU A 103 -3.27 -5.59 -0.59
CA LEU A 103 -4.29 -4.94 0.21
C LEU A 103 -5.02 -3.89 -0.64
N HIS A 104 -6.32 -4.05 -0.73
CA HIS A 104 -7.26 -3.26 -1.53
C HIS A 104 -8.03 -2.30 -0.66
N ASN A 105 -8.12 -1.04 -1.11
CA ASN A 105 -8.85 0.05 -0.44
C ASN A 105 -8.57 0.11 1.07
N PRO A 106 -7.30 0.15 1.51
CA PRO A 106 -6.97 0.26 2.92
C PRO A 106 -7.43 1.60 3.50
N GLU A 107 -8.05 1.54 4.67
CA GLU A 107 -8.23 2.67 5.56
C GLU A 107 -7.01 2.77 6.48
N PHE A 108 -6.38 3.95 6.51
CA PHE A 108 -5.18 4.19 7.32
C PHE A 108 -5.51 4.98 8.58
N SER A 109 -4.87 4.62 9.69
CA SER A 109 -4.86 5.41 10.92
C SER A 109 -3.45 5.55 11.48
N ALA A 110 -3.19 6.68 12.13
CA ALA A 110 -1.92 6.95 12.77
C ALA A 110 -1.72 6.07 14.00
N ILE A 111 -0.46 5.78 14.33
CA ILE A 111 -0.09 5.16 15.60
C ILE A 111 0.31 6.29 16.54
N ASP A 112 -0.51 6.50 17.58
CA ASP A 112 -0.55 7.71 18.42
C ASP A 112 0.67 7.92 19.35
N SER A 113 1.77 7.16 19.20
CA SER A 113 2.94 7.34 20.06
C SER A 113 4.29 7.17 19.36
N ASP A 114 5.19 8.12 19.59
CA ASP A 114 6.58 8.11 19.07
C ASP A 114 7.39 6.95 19.64
N ALA A 115 7.11 6.56 20.90
CA ALA A 115 7.71 5.38 21.53
C ALA A 115 7.32 4.10 20.78
N SER A 116 6.04 3.96 20.43
CA SER A 116 5.53 2.83 19.64
C SER A 116 6.13 2.80 18.23
N GLN A 117 6.34 3.95 17.59
CA GLN A 117 6.96 3.97 16.26
C GLN A 117 8.43 3.54 16.27
N SER A 118 9.17 3.87 17.33
CA SER A 118 10.58 3.47 17.47
C SER A 118 10.70 1.95 17.66
N ASP A 119 9.87 1.38 18.52
CA ASP A 119 9.83 -0.07 18.77
C ASP A 119 9.38 -0.84 17.53
N LEU A 120 8.36 -0.35 16.82
CA LEU A 120 7.89 -0.95 15.58
C LEU A 120 8.94 -0.87 14.48
N ASN A 121 9.68 0.24 14.35
CA ASN A 121 10.80 0.32 13.42
C ASN A 121 11.86 -0.75 13.70
N TYR A 122 12.16 -1.01 14.97
CA TYR A 122 13.08 -2.08 15.36
C TYR A 122 12.53 -3.46 14.95
N VAL A 123 11.24 -3.73 15.19
CA VAL A 123 10.58 -4.98 14.76
C VAL A 123 10.65 -5.15 13.24
N PHE A 124 10.26 -4.13 12.48
CA PHE A 124 10.33 -4.15 11.02
C PHE A 124 11.75 -4.35 10.48
N MET A 125 12.78 -3.88 11.19
CA MET A 125 14.17 -4.14 10.82
C MET A 125 14.64 -5.55 11.16
N LYS A 126 14.31 -6.06 12.36
CA LYS A 126 14.83 -7.35 12.86
C LYS A 126 14.13 -8.55 12.24
N ASN A 127 12.85 -8.41 11.96
CA ASN A 127 11.99 -9.52 11.56
C ASN A 127 11.68 -9.50 10.06
N ARG A 128 12.27 -8.56 9.29
CA ARG A 128 12.16 -8.53 7.83
C ARG A 128 12.67 -9.85 7.27
N TRP A 129 11.78 -10.62 6.67
CA TRP A 129 12.07 -11.98 6.21
C TRP A 129 12.85 -12.02 4.88
N ILE A 130 13.66 -10.99 4.58
CA ILE A 130 14.33 -10.82 3.27
C ILE A 130 15.82 -11.22 3.30
N GLU A 131 16.44 -11.47 4.45
CA GLU A 131 17.86 -11.90 4.46
C GLU A 131 18.15 -12.98 5.50
N LYS A 132 17.62 -14.20 5.28
CA LYS A 132 18.14 -15.39 5.97
C LYS A 132 18.42 -16.59 5.06
N ASN A 133 18.38 -16.46 3.73
CA ASN A 133 18.90 -17.46 2.79
C ASN A 133 19.52 -16.80 1.57
#